data_AF-A0A3R8RDV6-F1
#
_entry.id   AF-A0A3R8RDV6-F1
#
_cell.length_a   1.000
_cell.length_b   1.000
_cell.length_c   1.000
_cell.angle_alpha   90.00
_cell.angle_beta   90.00
_cell.angle_gamma   90.00
#
_symmetry.space_group_name_H-M   'P 1'
#
loop_
_entity.id
_entity.type
_entity.pdbx_description
1 polymer ?
#
loop_
_entity_poly.entity_id
_entity_poly.type
_entity_poly.pdbx_seq_one_letter_code
_entity_poly.pdbx_strand_id
1 'polypeptide(L)'
;MSFEKRIEEMYKDHEVKPYISHERDLGQWLLEPKPVPKRNMVRLEEGILPGDIILLWRISLGSFETTTPYSKYFEYSYGIDGPAHMEQLIADGYARVETAFESLDHITSTAKKNILKAEGVTGLSKMKAAEVDQALKDHLTEEQLAPYFKVRGYALTEKGQAALDNHPEVIAKHPMKKMYKS
;
A
#
# COMPACT_ATOMS: atom_id res chain seq x y z
N MET A 1 37.10 -2.79 7.09
CA MET A 1 35.94 -2.06 7.63
C MET A 1 34.74 -2.98 7.49
N SER A 2 33.98 -3.25 8.56
CA SER A 2 32.81 -4.13 8.47
C SER A 2 31.72 -3.49 7.60
N PHE A 3 30.73 -4.28 7.16
CA PHE A 3 29.62 -3.74 6.38
C PHE A 3 28.82 -2.71 7.19
N GLU A 4 28.64 -2.94 8.49
CA GLU A 4 27.92 -2.05 9.41
C GLU A 4 28.59 -0.68 9.47
N LYS A 5 29.93 -0.65 9.66
CA LYS A 5 30.66 0.63 9.72
C LYS A 5 30.62 1.41 8.41
N ARG A 6 30.58 0.71 7.26
CA ARG A 6 30.41 1.36 5.94
C ARG A 6 29.01 1.97 5.80
N ILE A 7 27.99 1.28 6.28
CA ILE A 7 26.59 1.74 6.27
C ILE A 7 26.40 2.93 7.21
N GLU A 8 26.98 2.87 8.41
CA GLU A 8 26.95 3.98 9.37
C GLU A 8 27.57 5.25 8.79
N GLU A 9 28.75 5.13 8.16
CA GLU A 9 29.40 6.28 7.51
C GLU A 9 28.58 6.80 6.33
N MET A 10 27.95 5.91 5.55
CA MET A 10 27.12 6.27 4.39
C MET A 10 25.89 7.10 4.78
N TYR A 11 25.31 6.85 5.95
CA TYR A 11 24.08 7.49 6.43
C TYR A 11 24.29 8.37 7.66
N LYS A 12 25.54 8.76 7.97
CA LYS A 12 25.88 9.53 9.18
C LYS A 12 25.17 10.88 9.27
N ASP A 13 24.87 11.48 8.12
CA ASP A 13 24.26 12.80 8.01
C ASP A 13 22.74 12.73 7.77
N HIS A 14 22.15 11.54 7.78
CA HIS A 14 20.70 11.37 7.65
C HIS A 14 20.03 11.61 8.99
N GLU A 15 18.93 12.39 8.98
CA GLU A 15 18.13 12.64 10.19
C GLU A 15 17.52 11.33 10.70
N VAL A 16 16.90 10.56 9.79
CA VAL A 16 16.44 9.20 10.06
C VAL A 16 17.33 8.21 9.32
N LYS A 17 17.84 7.18 10.01
CA LYS A 17 18.60 6.12 9.33
C LYS A 17 17.63 5.27 8.48
N PRO A 18 17.93 5.02 7.19
CA PRO A 18 17.11 4.13 6.37
C PRO A 18 16.99 2.73 6.97
N TYR A 19 15.81 2.15 6.84
CA TYR A 19 15.63 0.71 6.96
C TYR A 19 16.45 -0.02 5.88
N ILE A 20 17.12 -1.08 6.31
CA ILE A 20 17.84 -2.00 5.44
C ILE A 20 17.40 -3.40 5.85
N SER A 21 16.79 -4.15 4.93
CA SER A 21 16.31 -5.50 5.23
C SER A 21 17.45 -6.41 5.66
N HIS A 22 17.19 -7.27 6.65
CA HIS A 22 18.11 -8.35 7.04
C HIS A 22 18.41 -9.33 5.90
N GLU A 23 17.53 -9.40 4.90
CA GLU A 23 17.68 -10.24 3.71
C GLU A 23 18.48 -9.55 2.59
N ARG A 24 18.86 -8.27 2.75
CA ARG A 24 19.65 -7.56 1.74
C ARG A 24 21.05 -8.15 1.68
N ASP A 25 21.48 -8.55 0.48
CA ASP A 25 22.88 -8.89 0.22
C ASP A 25 23.76 -7.64 0.31
N LEU A 26 24.27 -7.37 1.50
CA LEU A 26 25.14 -6.23 1.77
C LEU A 26 26.48 -6.34 1.03
N GLY A 27 26.97 -7.56 0.80
CA GLY A 27 28.21 -7.79 0.09
C GLY A 27 28.11 -7.33 -1.35
N GLN A 28 27.09 -7.78 -2.07
CA GLN A 28 26.81 -7.37 -3.44
C GLN A 28 26.44 -5.88 -3.51
N TRP A 29 25.54 -5.41 -2.65
CA TRP A 29 25.06 -4.02 -2.68
C TRP A 29 26.17 -3.00 -2.44
N LEU A 30 27.12 -3.30 -1.53
CA LEU A 30 28.23 -2.40 -1.22
C LEU A 30 29.36 -2.41 -2.25
N LEU A 31 29.28 -3.22 -3.33
CA LEU A 31 30.20 -3.10 -4.47
C LEU A 31 29.87 -1.86 -5.33
N GLU A 32 28.58 -1.58 -5.52
CA GLU A 32 28.08 -0.40 -6.24
C GLU A 32 26.93 0.24 -5.45
N PRO A 33 27.24 0.90 -4.31
CA PRO A 33 26.22 1.36 -3.38
C PRO A 33 25.38 2.47 -4.02
N LYS A 34 24.07 2.25 -4.01
CA LYS A 34 23.06 3.27 -4.30
C LYS A 34 22.38 3.64 -2.98
N PRO A 35 22.88 4.67 -2.26
CA PRO A 35 22.33 5.07 -0.97
C PRO A 35 20.92 5.63 -1.14
N VAL A 36 20.10 5.44 -0.11
CA VAL A 36 18.80 6.12 0.00
C VAL A 36 19.05 7.64 0.05
N PRO A 37 18.42 8.45 -0.81
CA PRO A 37 18.60 9.89 -0.83
C PRO A 37 18.29 10.52 0.53
N LYS A 38 19.16 11.40 1.04
CA LYS A 38 18.98 12.08 2.34
C LYS A 38 17.61 12.75 2.48
N ARG A 39 17.14 13.41 1.41
CA ARG A 39 15.81 14.06 1.38
C ARG A 39 14.64 13.13 1.69
N ASN A 40 14.76 11.83 1.43
CA ASN A 40 13.70 10.86 1.68
C ASN A 40 13.69 10.38 3.14
N MET A 41 14.70 10.76 3.92
CA MET A 41 14.87 10.42 5.33
C MET A 41 14.83 11.65 6.24
N VAL A 42 14.13 12.70 5.80
CA VAL A 42 13.80 13.90 6.58
C VAL A 42 12.30 13.85 6.83
N ARG A 43 11.88 14.05 8.08
CA ARG A 43 10.46 14.05 8.42
C ARG A 43 9.76 15.27 7.83
N LEU A 44 8.53 15.07 7.36
CA LEU A 44 7.61 16.10 6.90
C LEU A 44 6.92 16.77 8.10
N GLU A 45 6.09 17.78 7.84
CA GLU A 45 5.41 18.55 8.88
C GLU A 45 4.52 17.66 9.76
N GLU A 46 3.91 16.62 9.17
CA GLU A 46 3.08 15.63 9.84
C GLU A 46 3.88 14.57 10.61
N GLY A 47 5.22 14.67 10.62
CA GLY A 47 6.13 13.77 11.30
C GLY A 47 6.41 12.45 10.57
N ILE A 48 5.79 12.23 9.40
CA ILE A 48 5.98 11.06 8.54
C ILE A 48 7.08 11.29 7.50
N LEU A 49 7.58 10.22 6.89
CA LEU A 49 8.62 10.29 5.86
C LEU A 49 8.01 10.40 4.45
N PRO A 50 8.77 10.89 3.46
CA PRO A 50 8.37 10.82 2.05
C PRO A 50 7.99 9.43 1.57
N GLY A 51 8.54 8.35 2.15
CA GLY A 51 8.13 6.98 1.86
C GLY A 51 6.67 6.69 2.25
N ASP A 52 6.21 7.30 3.34
CA ASP A 52 4.84 7.17 3.83
C ASP A 52 3.85 7.85 2.90
N ILE A 53 4.20 9.04 2.38
CA ILE A 53 3.41 9.70 1.33
C ILE A 53 3.26 8.82 0.09
N ILE A 54 4.29 8.07 -0.29
CA ILE A 54 4.18 7.11 -1.40
C ILE A 54 3.28 5.93 -1.07
N LEU A 55 3.23 5.46 0.18
CA LEU A 55 2.25 4.47 0.61
C LEU A 55 0.83 5.02 0.48
N LEU A 56 0.57 6.23 0.99
CA LEU A 56 -0.74 6.88 0.88
C LEU A 56 -1.14 7.12 -0.58
N TRP A 57 -0.19 7.53 -1.42
CA TRP A 57 -0.42 7.64 -2.87
C TRP A 57 -0.76 6.29 -3.49
N ARG A 58 -0.11 5.20 -3.10
CA ARG A 58 -0.44 3.85 -3.60
C ARG A 58 -1.86 3.44 -3.24
N ILE A 59 -2.31 3.78 -2.03
CA ILE A 59 -3.71 3.59 -1.60
C ILE A 59 -4.65 4.40 -2.50
N SER A 60 -4.34 5.67 -2.77
CA SER A 60 -5.20 6.54 -3.58
C SER A 60 -5.37 6.07 -5.04
N LEU A 61 -4.52 5.17 -5.54
CA LEU A 61 -4.67 4.54 -6.86
C LEU A 61 -5.71 3.41 -6.88
N GLY A 62 -6.22 2.97 -5.72
CA GLY A 62 -7.30 1.98 -5.59
C GLY A 62 -6.92 0.53 -5.93
N SER A 63 -5.67 0.25 -6.29
CA SER A 63 -5.20 -1.11 -6.63
C SER A 63 -4.27 -1.73 -5.59
N PHE A 64 -4.01 -1.02 -4.48
CA PHE A 64 -3.15 -1.50 -3.40
C PHE A 64 -4.01 -2.17 -2.32
N GLU A 65 -3.80 -3.47 -2.10
CA GLU A 65 -4.59 -4.30 -1.19
C GLU A 65 -3.70 -5.14 -0.24
N THR A 66 -4.29 -5.81 0.75
CA THR A 66 -3.58 -6.48 1.87
C THR A 66 -2.61 -7.59 1.47
N THR A 67 -2.75 -8.13 0.26
CA THR A 67 -1.89 -9.16 -0.34
C THR A 67 -0.94 -8.60 -1.40
N THR A 68 -0.98 -7.30 -1.69
CA THR A 68 -0.15 -6.68 -2.71
C THR A 68 1.31 -6.70 -2.25
N PRO A 69 2.25 -7.29 -3.02
CA PRO A 69 3.66 -7.24 -2.68
C PRO A 69 4.19 -5.81 -2.68
N TYR A 70 4.91 -5.44 -1.63
CA TYR A 70 5.56 -4.15 -1.54
C TYR A 70 6.70 -4.07 -2.55
N SER A 71 6.72 -2.99 -3.32
CA SER A 71 7.77 -2.77 -4.31
C SER A 71 9.10 -2.44 -3.63
N LYS A 72 10.21 -2.92 -4.20
CA LYS A 72 11.57 -2.70 -3.67
C LYS A 72 11.93 -1.22 -3.49
N TYR A 73 11.31 -0.28 -4.21
CA TYR A 73 11.63 1.14 -4.04
C TYR A 73 11.32 1.65 -2.63
N PHE A 74 10.41 1.04 -1.86
CA PHE A 74 10.16 1.43 -0.46
C PHE A 74 11.43 1.30 0.37
N GLU A 75 12.14 0.19 0.22
CA GLU A 75 13.42 -0.05 0.90
C GLU A 75 14.59 0.69 0.23
N TYR A 76 14.71 0.61 -1.10
CA TYR A 76 15.89 1.08 -1.83
C TYR A 76 15.90 2.57 -2.13
N SER A 77 14.72 3.18 -2.30
CA SER A 77 14.59 4.61 -2.65
C SER A 77 14.05 5.43 -1.50
N TYR A 78 13.19 4.87 -0.66
CA TYR A 78 12.56 5.60 0.45
C TYR A 78 13.05 5.17 1.83
N GLY A 79 13.84 4.09 1.93
CA GLY A 79 14.46 3.67 3.18
C GLY A 79 13.46 3.29 4.27
N ILE A 80 12.27 2.82 3.91
CA ILE A 80 11.25 2.38 4.86
C ILE A 80 10.97 0.88 4.73
N ASP A 81 10.57 0.27 5.84
CA ASP A 81 9.94 -1.05 5.84
C ASP A 81 8.46 -0.89 5.49
N GLY A 82 8.09 -1.17 4.25
CA GLY A 82 6.76 -0.90 3.71
C GLY A 82 5.62 -1.46 4.57
N PRO A 83 5.62 -2.77 4.90
CA PRO A 83 4.64 -3.36 5.82
C PRO A 83 4.54 -2.67 7.18
N ALA A 84 5.66 -2.48 7.88
CA ALA A 84 5.65 -1.87 9.22
C ALA A 84 5.15 -0.42 9.19
N HIS A 85 5.53 0.33 8.15
CA HIS A 85 5.04 1.69 7.95
C HIS A 85 3.56 1.75 7.58
N MET A 86 3.04 0.79 6.80
CA MET A 86 1.60 0.70 6.55
C MET A 86 0.81 0.45 7.85
N GLU A 87 1.28 -0.46 8.70
CA GLU A 87 0.67 -0.70 10.01
C GLU A 87 0.66 0.57 10.87
N GLN A 88 1.78 1.30 10.89
CA GLN A 88 1.90 2.57 11.61
C GLN A 88 0.96 3.64 11.04
N LEU A 89 0.84 3.78 9.72
CA LEU A 89 -0.08 4.72 9.09
C LEU A 89 -1.55 4.43 9.43
N ILE A 90 -1.90 3.16 9.57
CA ILE A 90 -3.24 2.74 10.02
C ILE A 90 -3.43 3.09 11.49
N ALA A 91 -2.47 2.75 12.34
CA ALA A 91 -2.51 3.06 13.77
C ALA A 91 -2.61 4.56 14.05
N ASP A 92 -1.91 5.38 13.26
CA ASP A 92 -1.91 6.84 13.37
C ASP A 92 -3.10 7.50 12.65
N GLY A 93 -3.99 6.70 12.06
CA GLY A 93 -5.24 7.15 11.45
C GLY A 93 -5.08 7.87 10.12
N TYR A 94 -4.01 7.63 9.37
CA TYR A 94 -3.87 8.11 7.98
C TYR A 94 -4.57 7.19 6.98
N ALA A 95 -4.60 5.89 7.27
CA ALA A 95 -5.27 4.90 6.43
C ALA A 95 -6.12 3.96 7.29
N ARG A 96 -6.98 3.19 6.64
CA ARG A 96 -7.72 2.10 7.27
C ARG A 96 -7.81 0.91 6.33
N VAL A 97 -7.96 -0.28 6.91
CA VAL A 97 -8.35 -1.48 6.16
C VAL A 97 -9.83 -1.35 5.80
N GLU A 98 -10.17 -1.66 4.56
CA GLU A 98 -11.55 -1.67 4.10
C GLU A 98 -12.36 -2.83 4.70
N THR A 99 -13.68 -2.66 4.76
CA THR A 99 -14.58 -3.78 5.05
C THR A 99 -14.68 -4.72 3.85
N ALA A 100 -15.28 -5.91 4.02
CA ALA A 100 -15.55 -6.82 2.92
C ALA A 100 -16.44 -6.17 1.85
N PHE A 101 -17.48 -5.42 2.24
CA PHE A 101 -18.32 -4.73 1.25
C PHE A 101 -17.57 -3.66 0.46
N GLU A 102 -16.69 -2.90 1.13
CA GLU A 102 -15.82 -1.91 0.46
C GLU A 102 -14.81 -2.60 -0.46
N SER A 103 -14.32 -3.78 -0.06
CA SER A 103 -13.31 -4.55 -0.79
C SER A 103 -13.86 -5.39 -1.96
N LEU A 104 -15.12 -5.22 -2.34
CA LEU A 104 -15.73 -6.01 -3.41
C LEU A 104 -15.03 -5.83 -4.77
N ASP A 105 -14.40 -4.70 -5.02
CA ASP A 105 -13.66 -4.45 -6.26
C ASP A 105 -12.38 -5.30 -6.40
N HIS A 106 -11.94 -5.94 -5.32
CA HIS A 106 -10.79 -6.84 -5.31
C HIS A 106 -11.14 -8.31 -5.62
N ILE A 107 -12.42 -8.63 -5.86
CA ILE A 107 -12.84 -9.96 -6.27
C ILE A 107 -13.63 -9.94 -7.58
N THR A 108 -13.49 -11.03 -8.35
CA THR A 108 -14.15 -11.13 -9.67
C THR A 108 -15.67 -11.20 -9.54
N SER A 109 -16.40 -10.75 -10.57
CA SER A 109 -17.86 -10.91 -10.63
C SER A 109 -18.31 -12.38 -10.49
N THR A 110 -17.51 -13.33 -11.00
CA THR A 110 -17.77 -14.76 -10.81
C THR A 110 -17.69 -15.18 -9.34
N ALA A 111 -16.68 -14.72 -8.60
CA ALA A 111 -16.56 -14.98 -7.17
C ALA A 111 -17.77 -14.41 -6.40
N LYS A 112 -18.14 -13.16 -6.69
CA LYS A 112 -19.33 -12.51 -6.11
C LYS A 112 -20.62 -13.32 -6.35
N LYS A 113 -20.84 -13.79 -7.58
CA LYS A 113 -21.99 -14.66 -7.91
C LYS A 113 -21.94 -16.02 -7.18
N ASN A 114 -20.76 -16.59 -6.98
CA ASN A 114 -20.63 -17.85 -6.24
C ASN A 114 -20.99 -17.68 -4.76
N ILE A 115 -20.68 -16.53 -4.15
CA ILE A 115 -21.11 -16.19 -2.78
C ILE A 115 -22.63 -16.13 -2.69
N LEU A 116 -23.28 -15.36 -3.57
CA LEU A 116 -24.75 -15.29 -3.65
C LEU A 116 -25.40 -16.67 -3.83
N LYS A 117 -24.80 -17.53 -4.66
CA LYS A 117 -25.27 -18.90 -4.88
C LYS A 117 -25.15 -19.75 -3.61
N ALA A 118 -24.09 -19.59 -2.83
CA ALA A 118 -23.91 -20.29 -1.56
C ALA A 118 -25.00 -19.92 -0.53
N GLU A 119 -25.46 -18.66 -0.57
CA GLU A 119 -26.61 -18.17 0.22
C GLU A 119 -27.98 -18.51 -0.40
N GLY A 120 -28.02 -19.29 -1.49
CA GLY A 120 -29.26 -19.76 -2.11
C GLY A 120 -29.94 -18.76 -3.06
N VAL A 121 -29.29 -17.66 -3.43
CA VAL A 121 -29.83 -16.68 -4.39
C VAL A 121 -29.83 -17.28 -5.81
N THR A 122 -30.96 -17.13 -6.50
CA THR A 122 -31.17 -17.65 -7.86
C THR A 122 -31.20 -16.53 -8.91
N GLY A 123 -31.19 -16.86 -10.21
CA GLY A 123 -31.29 -15.85 -11.28
C GLY A 123 -29.99 -15.10 -11.64
N LEU A 124 -28.84 -15.55 -11.15
CA LEU A 124 -27.55 -14.84 -11.23
C LEU A 124 -26.94 -14.71 -12.65
N SER A 125 -27.34 -15.55 -13.60
CA SER A 125 -26.71 -15.64 -14.93
C SER A 125 -26.89 -14.37 -15.77
N LYS A 126 -27.99 -13.63 -15.55
CA LYS A 126 -28.31 -12.39 -16.29
C LYS A 126 -27.87 -11.11 -15.58
N MET A 127 -27.43 -11.19 -14.32
CA MET A 127 -27.03 -10.03 -13.53
C MET A 127 -25.73 -9.40 -14.05
N LYS A 128 -25.75 -8.06 -14.21
CA LYS A 128 -24.61 -7.18 -14.44
C LYS A 128 -23.84 -6.94 -13.15
N ALA A 129 -22.61 -6.43 -13.25
CA ALA A 129 -21.72 -6.23 -12.10
C ALA A 129 -22.37 -5.41 -10.96
N ALA A 130 -22.96 -4.25 -11.27
CA ALA A 130 -23.63 -3.42 -10.26
C ALA A 130 -24.84 -4.11 -9.60
N GLU A 131 -25.57 -4.96 -10.35
CA GLU A 131 -26.69 -5.73 -9.80
C GLU A 131 -26.21 -6.84 -8.87
N VAL A 132 -25.03 -7.41 -9.13
CA VAL A 132 -24.39 -8.40 -8.24
C VAL A 132 -23.95 -7.76 -6.93
N ASP A 133 -23.36 -6.56 -6.97
CA ASP A 133 -22.93 -5.85 -5.76
C ASP A 133 -24.12 -5.42 -4.90
N GLN A 134 -25.19 -4.96 -5.52
CA GLN A 134 -26.41 -4.64 -4.80
C GLN A 134 -27.03 -5.89 -4.18
N ALA A 135 -27.11 -7.00 -4.92
CA ALA A 135 -27.63 -8.26 -4.39
C ALA A 135 -26.80 -8.77 -3.19
N LEU A 136 -25.48 -8.60 -3.20
CA LEU A 136 -24.66 -8.95 -2.04
C LEU A 136 -25.05 -8.12 -0.81
N LYS A 137 -25.27 -6.81 -0.97
CA LYS A 137 -25.69 -5.90 0.12
C LYS A 137 -27.10 -6.19 0.63
N ASP A 138 -28.00 -6.63 -0.25
CA ASP A 138 -29.38 -6.93 0.11
C ASP A 138 -29.52 -8.27 0.86
N HIS A 139 -28.61 -9.22 0.60
CA HIS A 139 -28.71 -10.60 1.12
C HIS A 139 -27.74 -10.95 2.25
N LEU A 140 -26.65 -10.21 2.42
CA LEU A 140 -25.61 -10.52 3.42
C LEU A 140 -25.35 -9.32 4.34
N THR A 141 -24.97 -9.60 5.58
CA THR A 141 -24.28 -8.64 6.44
C THR A 141 -22.76 -8.69 6.23
N GLU A 142 -22.06 -7.71 6.80
CA GLU A 142 -20.61 -7.63 6.78
C GLU A 142 -19.96 -8.90 7.38
N GLU A 143 -20.51 -9.39 8.49
CA GLU A 143 -20.05 -10.59 9.19
C GLU A 143 -20.28 -11.88 8.39
N GLN A 144 -21.34 -11.92 7.58
CA GLN A 144 -21.63 -13.06 6.70
C GLN A 144 -20.76 -13.03 5.44
N LEU A 145 -20.46 -11.85 4.90
CA LEU A 145 -19.65 -11.69 3.70
C LEU A 145 -18.15 -11.89 3.99
N ALA A 146 -17.66 -11.35 5.09
CA ALA A 146 -16.23 -11.30 5.42
C ALA A 146 -15.49 -12.66 5.36
N PRO A 147 -16.09 -13.80 5.76
CA PRO A 147 -15.43 -15.11 5.68
C PRO A 147 -15.18 -15.62 4.25
N TYR A 148 -15.92 -15.13 3.25
CA TYR A 148 -15.83 -15.66 1.87
C TYR A 148 -14.52 -15.31 1.15
N PHE A 149 -13.84 -14.24 1.55
CA PHE A 149 -12.55 -13.84 0.99
C PHE A 149 -11.74 -13.05 2.00
N LYS A 150 -10.42 -13.20 1.96
CA LYS A 150 -9.50 -12.56 2.92
C LYS A 150 -8.89 -11.24 2.44
N VAL A 151 -8.82 -11.04 1.12
CA VAL A 151 -8.27 -9.80 0.55
C VAL A 151 -9.09 -8.59 1.00
N ARG A 152 -8.43 -7.52 1.40
CA ARG A 152 -9.06 -6.23 1.71
C ARG A 152 -8.30 -5.12 1.02
N GLY A 153 -9.03 -4.10 0.57
CA GLY A 153 -8.42 -2.87 0.14
C GLY A 153 -7.96 -2.03 1.33
N TYR A 154 -7.28 -0.94 1.00
CA TYR A 154 -7.00 0.13 1.94
C TYR A 154 -7.74 1.38 1.47
N ALA A 155 -8.18 2.19 2.41
CA ALA A 155 -8.75 3.50 2.14
C ALA A 155 -7.99 4.58 2.92
N LEU A 156 -7.86 5.76 2.31
CA LEU A 156 -7.37 6.94 3.00
C LEU A 156 -8.44 7.46 3.95
N THR A 157 -8.02 7.93 5.12
CA THR A 157 -8.86 8.79 5.97
C THR A 157 -8.76 10.24 5.49
N GLU A 158 -9.54 11.15 6.07
CA GLU A 158 -9.39 12.59 5.83
C GLU A 158 -7.97 13.08 6.15
N LYS A 159 -7.37 12.54 7.22
CA LYS A 159 -5.99 12.84 7.62
C LYS A 159 -4.98 12.32 6.59
N GLY A 160 -5.19 11.11 6.07
CA GLY A 160 -4.37 10.54 5.00
C GLY A 160 -4.43 11.36 3.72
N GLN A 161 -5.64 11.75 3.31
CA GLN A 161 -5.84 12.57 2.13
C GLN A 161 -5.19 13.95 2.28
N ALA A 162 -5.35 14.60 3.43
CA ALA A 162 -4.71 15.89 3.70
C ALA A 162 -3.17 15.80 3.62
N ALA A 163 -2.56 14.79 4.24
CA ALA A 163 -1.11 14.59 4.17
C ALA A 163 -0.63 14.35 2.72
N LEU A 164 -1.40 13.61 1.93
CA LEU A 164 -1.10 13.37 0.52
C LEU A 164 -1.17 14.68 -0.30
N ASP A 165 -2.20 15.49 -0.07
CA ASP A 165 -2.45 16.75 -0.79
C ASP A 165 -1.44 17.85 -0.42
N ASN A 166 -0.91 17.83 0.81
CA ASN A 166 0.13 18.76 1.28
C ASN A 166 1.49 18.51 0.62
N HIS A 167 1.73 17.32 0.07
CA HIS A 167 3.04 16.86 -0.41
C HIS A 167 3.08 16.42 -1.88
N PRO A 168 2.55 17.21 -2.84
CA PRO A 168 2.56 16.85 -4.26
C PRO A 168 3.99 16.73 -4.82
N GLU A 169 4.96 17.42 -4.23
CA GLU A 169 6.37 17.37 -4.62
C GLU A 169 7.04 16.01 -4.36
N VAL A 170 6.55 15.23 -3.38
CA VAL A 170 7.05 13.88 -3.12
C VAL A 170 6.62 12.94 -4.24
N ILE A 171 5.34 13.05 -4.65
CA ILE A 171 4.76 12.26 -5.74
C ILE A 171 5.40 12.64 -7.08
N ALA A 172 5.59 13.93 -7.35
CA ALA A 172 6.19 14.42 -8.59
C ALA A 172 7.64 13.90 -8.79
N LYS A 173 8.36 13.63 -7.70
CA LYS A 173 9.73 13.06 -7.72
C LYS A 173 9.74 11.54 -7.76
N HIS A 174 8.61 10.88 -7.59
CA HIS A 174 8.51 9.42 -7.67
C HIS A 174 8.68 8.98 -9.13
N PRO A 175 9.60 8.03 -9.42
CA PRO A 175 9.83 7.56 -10.79
C PRO A 175 8.62 6.76 -11.29
N MET A 176 7.72 7.43 -12.01
CA MET A 176 6.64 6.75 -12.73
C MET A 176 7.18 6.19 -14.04
N LYS A 177 6.85 4.93 -14.37
CA LYS A 177 7.07 4.43 -15.73
C LYS A 177 6.34 5.37 -16.68
N LYS A 178 7.05 5.95 -17.66
CA LYS A 178 6.39 6.59 -18.80
C LYS A 178 5.57 5.50 -19.47
N MET A 179 4.24 5.59 -19.36
CA MET A 179 3.37 4.84 -20.25
C MET A 179 3.63 5.42 -21.64
N TYR A 180 4.33 4.68 -22.49
CA TYR A 180 4.30 4.97 -23.91
C TYR A 180 2.83 4.89 -24.31
N LYS A 181 2.26 6.01 -24.77
CA LYS A 181 0.96 6.00 -25.43
C LYS A 181 1.14 5.11 -26.67
N SER A 182 0.51 3.93 -26.65
CA SER A 182 0.27 3.15 -27.85
C SER A 182 -0.71 3.88 -28.76
#